data_AF-A0A350C4K0-F1
#
_entry.id   AF-A0A350C4K0-F1
#
_cell.length_a   1.000
_cell.length_b   1.000
_cell.length_c   1.000
_cell.angle_alpha   90.00
_cell.angle_beta   90.00
_cell.angle_gamma   90.00
#
_symmetry.space_group_name_H-M   'P 1'
#
loop_
_entity.id
_entity.type
_entity.pdbx_description
1 polymer ?
#
loop_
_entity_poly.entity_id
_entity_poly.type
_entity_poly.pdbx_seq_one_letter_code
_entity_poly.pdbx_strand_id
1 'polypeptide(L)' 'MDFVIDIQHNEQDFIAACIRNEKWAQQKLYEDHYPIMLTVCKRYSNNSNDSLDILHEGFIKVFRHISKYKAGTS' A
#
# COMPACT_ATOMS: atom_id res chain seq x y z
N MET A 1 -2.43 -25.73 8.90
CA MET A 1 -1.54 -24.64 9.34
C MET A 1 -2.43 -23.44 9.53
N ASP A 2 -2.65 -23.16 10.80
CA ASP A 2 -3.60 -22.24 11.37
C ASP A 2 -3.24 -20.79 11.07
N PHE A 3 -4.10 -20.08 10.35
CA PHE A 3 -4.25 -18.63 10.50
C PHE A 3 -5.73 -18.31 10.34
N VAL A 4 -6.49 -18.64 11.38
CA VAL A 4 -7.76 -17.96 11.65
C VAL A 4 -7.37 -16.54 12.05
N ILE A 5 -7.36 -15.63 11.08
CA ILE A 5 -7.08 -14.22 11.32
C ILE A 5 -8.32 -13.65 12.00
N ASP A 6 -8.19 -13.35 13.28
CA ASP A 6 -9.19 -12.69 14.11
C ASP A 6 -9.54 -11.32 13.51
N ILE A 7 -10.77 -11.17 13.02
CA ILE A 7 -11.19 -10.10 12.10
C ILE A 7 -11.32 -8.73 12.82
N GLN A 8 -11.14 -8.67 14.13
CA GLN A 8 -11.20 -7.42 14.90
C GLN A 8 -9.85 -6.67 15.05
N HIS A 9 -8.71 -7.23 14.63
CA HIS A 9 -7.37 -6.59 14.70
C HIS A 9 -6.64 -6.38 13.35
N ASN A 10 -7.31 -6.68 12.23
CA ASN A 10 -6.65 -6.88 10.93
C ASN A 10 -5.88 -5.66 10.38
N GLU A 11 -6.42 -4.44 10.49
CA GLU A 11 -5.75 -3.26 9.92
C GLU A 11 -4.46 -2.91 10.69
N GLN A 12 -4.52 -2.89 12.02
CA GLN A 12 -3.38 -2.54 12.85
C GLN A 12 -2.24 -3.55 12.67
N ASP A 13 -2.56 -4.84 12.64
CA ASP A 13 -1.58 -5.90 12.41
C ASP A 13 -0.97 -5.85 11.01
N PHE A 14 -1.80 -5.56 10.00
CA PHE A 14 -1.34 -5.39 8.63
C PHE A 14 -0.40 -4.19 8.45
N ILE A 15 -0.76 -3.05 9.05
CA ILE A 15 0.11 -1.86 9.07
C ILE A 15 1.40 -2.14 9.84
N ALA A 16 1.32 -2.85 10.96
CA ALA A 16 2.51 -3.25 11.71
C ALA A 16 3.43 -4.17 10.88
N ALA A 17 2.88 -5.11 10.10
CA ALA A 17 3.65 -5.95 9.19
C ALA A 17 4.32 -5.12 8.07
N CYS A 18 3.62 -4.12 7.53
CA CYS A 18 4.20 -3.18 6.56
C CYS A 18 5.35 -2.37 7.16
N ILE A 19 5.21 -1.88 8.40
CA ILE A 19 6.26 -1.15 9.13
C ILE A 19 7.49 -2.04 9.38
N ARG A 20 7.28 -3.34 9.64
CA ARG A 20 8.35 -4.34 9.78
C ARG A 20 9.02 -4.72 8.44
N ASN A 21 8.65 -4.09 7.33
CA ASN A 21 9.12 -4.41 5.98
C ASN A 21 8.87 -5.87 5.57
N GLU A 22 7.76 -6.45 6.02
CA GLU A 22 7.39 -7.80 5.59
C GLU A 22 6.94 -7.76 4.13
N LYS A 23 7.62 -8.54 3.28
CA LYS A 23 7.42 -8.51 1.82
C LYS A 23 5.98 -8.83 1.42
N TRP A 24 5.35 -9.80 2.07
CA TRP A 24 3.97 -10.20 1.77
C TRP A 24 2.98 -9.05 2.06
N ALA A 25 3.23 -8.27 3.12
CA ALA A 25 2.35 -7.17 3.51
C ALA A 25 2.48 -6.00 2.54
N GLN A 26 3.72 -5.64 2.17
CA GLN A 26 3.97 -4.59 1.16
C GLN A 26 3.45 -4.99 -0.22
N GLN A 27 3.63 -6.25 -0.63
CA GLN A 27 3.11 -6.78 -1.88
C GLN A 27 1.58 -6.71 -1.90
N LYS A 28 0.93 -7.16 -0.82
CA LYS A 28 -0.54 -7.11 -0.71
C LYS A 28 -1.07 -5.68 -0.78
N LEU A 29 -0.43 -4.72 -0.08
CA LEU A 29 -0.83 -3.32 -0.14
C LEU A 29 -0.71 -2.77 -1.56
N TYR A 30 0.38 -3.11 -2.25
CA TYR A 30 0.60 -2.70 -3.64
C TYR A 30 -0.47 -3.28 -4.56
N GLU A 31 -0.68 -4.59 -4.54
CA GLU A 31 -1.65 -5.27 -5.41
C GLU A 31 -3.08 -4.77 -5.20
N ASP A 32 -3.50 -4.61 -3.94
CA ASP A 32 -4.86 -4.19 -3.60
C ASP A 32 -5.14 -2.75 -4.09
N HIS A 33 -4.12 -1.88 -4.14
CA HIS A 33 -4.29 -0.45 -4.45
C HIS A 33 -3.80 -0.04 -5.84
N TYR A 34 -3.06 -0.91 -6.52
CA TYR A 34 -2.45 -0.65 -7.83
C TYR A 34 -3.47 -0.14 -8.88
N PRO A 35 -4.63 -0.77 -9.10
CA PRO A 35 -5.54 -0.35 -10.18
C PRO A 35 -6.10 1.07 -9.98
N ILE A 36 -6.45 1.39 -8.73
CA ILE A 36 -7.02 2.70 -8.37
C ILE A 36 -5.94 3.77 -8.42
N MET A 37 -4.76 3.50 -7.84
CA MET A 37 -3.65 4.45 -7.84
C MET A 37 -3.16 4.72 -9.26
N LEU A 38 -3.08 3.70 -10.12
CA LEU A 38 -2.70 3.87 -11.51
C LEU A 38 -3.70 4.75 -12.27
N THR A 39 -4.99 4.59 -11.98
CA THR A 39 -6.05 5.43 -12.56
C THR A 39 -5.87 6.90 -12.17
N VAL A 40 -5.42 7.18 -10.94
CA VAL A 40 -5.10 8.55 -10.50
C VAL A 40 -3.83 9.05 -11.19
N CYS A 41 -2.75 8.28 -11.20
CA CYS A 41 -1.48 8.67 -11.85
C CYS A 41 -1.67 9.00 -13.33
N LYS A 42 -2.50 8.23 -14.05
CA LYS A 42 -2.84 8.47 -15.46
C LYS A 42 -3.46 9.85 -15.71
N ARG A 43 -4.13 10.46 -14.72
CA ARG A 43 -4.71 11.81 -14.85
C ARG A 43 -3.64 12.91 -14.84
N TYR A 44 -2.45 12.62 -14.34
CA TYR A 44 -1.36 13.58 -14.14
C TYR A 44 -0.10 13.25 -14.95
N SER A 45 -0.14 12.23 -15.81
CA SER A 45 0.98 11.76 -16.62
C SER A 45 0.75 12.02 -18.11
N ASN A 46 1.81 12.25 -18.88
CA ASN A 46 1.69 12.46 -20.33
C ASN A 46 1.57 11.15 -21.11
N ASN A 47 2.06 10.04 -20.56
CA ASN A 47 2.04 8.74 -21.20
C ASN A 47 2.01 7.60 -20.14
N SER A 48 1.86 6.36 -20.60
CA SER A 48 1.78 5.18 -19.74
C SER A 48 3.04 4.93 -18.91
N ASN A 49 4.24 5.16 -19.46
CA ASN A 49 5.49 4.96 -18.74
C ASN A 49 5.61 5.96 -17.60
N ASP A 50 5.35 7.25 -17.87
CA ASP A 50 5.32 8.29 -16.84
C ASP A 50 4.32 7.95 -15.73
N SER A 51 3.15 7.39 -16.10
CA SER A 51 2.12 6.99 -15.12
C SER A 51 2.60 5.87 -14.18
N LEU A 52 3.40 4.93 -14.70
CA LEU A 52 3.98 3.83 -13.94
C LEU A 52 5.09 4.35 -13.03
N ASP A 53 5.96 5.24 -13.53
CA ASP A 53 7.04 5.83 -12.74
C ASP A 53 6.49 6.64 -11.56
N ILE A 54 5.48 7.47 -11.80
CA ILE A 54 4.78 8.24 -10.74
C ILE A 54 4.17 7.29 -9.71
N LEU A 55 3.53 6.20 -10.16
CA LEU A 55 2.94 5.21 -9.27
C LEU A 55 4.00 4.53 -8.40
N HIS A 56 5.10 4.08 -9.00
CA HIS A 56 6.19 3.41 -8.29
C HIS A 56 6.81 4.33 -7.22
N GLU A 57 7.14 5.58 -7.59
CA GLU A 57 7.64 6.59 -6.65
C GLU A 57 6.61 6.90 -5.55
N GLY A 58 5.33 6.90 -5.88
CA GLY A 58 4.22 7.05 -4.93
C GLY A 58 4.22 5.94 -3.88
N PHE A 59 4.27 4.68 -4.29
CA PHE A 59 4.31 3.54 -3.36
C PHE A 59 5.59 3.53 -2.52
N ILE A 60 6.75 3.88 -3.09
CA ILE A 60 8.00 4.01 -2.32
C ILE A 60 7.84 5.06 -1.20
N LYS A 61 7.20 6.20 -1.49
CA LYS A 61 6.91 7.22 -0.47
C LYS A 61 5.95 6.72 0.60
N VAL A 62 4.91 5.98 0.22
CA VAL A 62 3.96 5.36 1.15
C VAL A 62 4.70 4.42 2.10
N PHE A 63 5.45 3.44 1.58
CA PHE A 63 6.19 2.49 2.42
C PHE A 63 7.23 3.18 3.32
N ARG A 64 7.91 4.21 2.82
CA ARG A 64 8.87 5.00 3.62
C ARG A 64 8.22 5.72 4.80
N HIS A 65 6.95 6.10 4.68
CA HIS A 65 6.24 6.90 5.68
C HIS A 65 5.07 6.18 6.35
N ILE A 66 4.90 4.88 6.11
CA ILE A 66 3.78 4.09 6.62
C ILE A 66 3.72 4.04 8.14
N SER A 67 4.86 4.20 8.83
CA SER A 67 4.92 4.32 10.29
C SER A 67 4.23 5.55 10.86
N LYS A 68 3.94 6.56 10.03
CA LYS A 68 3.19 7.76 10.41
C LYS A 68 1.67 7.58 10.28
N TYR A 69 1.22 6.48 9.67
CA TYR A 69 -0.19 6.18 9.52
C TYR A 69 -0.81 5.87 10.88
N LYS A 70 -2.02 6.39 11.13
CA LYS A 70 -2.83 6.08 12.31
C LYS A 70 -4.06 5.31 11.86
N ALA A 71 -4.20 4.08 12.34
CA ALA A 71 -5.40 3.28 12.08
C ALA A 71 -6.64 3.93 12.74
N GLY A 72 -7.80 3.80 12.11
CA GLY A 72 -9.06 4.38 12.60
C GLY A 72 -9.30 5.85 12.24
N THR A 73 -8.55 6.40 11.29
CA THR A 73 -8.89 7.69 10.67
C THR A 73 -9.87 7.43 9.51
N SER A 74 -11.16 7.36 9.79
CA SER A 74 -12.26 7.35 8.83
C SER A 74 -13.48 8.04 9.42
#